data_AF-A0A5E5P8P5-F1
#
_entry.id   AF-A0A5E5P8P5-F1
#
_cell.length_a   1.000
_cell.length_b   1.000
_cell.length_c   1.000
_cell.angle_alpha   90.00
_cell.angle_beta   90.00
_cell.angle_gamma   90.00
#
_symmetry.space_group_name_H-M   'P 1'
#
loop_
_entity.id
_entity.type
_entity.pdbx_description
1 polymer ?
#
loop_
_entity_poly.entity_id
_entity_poly.type
_entity_poly.pdbx_seq_one_letter_code
_entity_poly.pdbx_strand_id
1 'polypeptide(L)'
;MKIVGSILMYPAYVLASLAATVFACVAINWWAPLLCDEQGNLPRWLGWFQTFDATLDAGWRDGYIDGAWGSTPVRRFAARVYWLYRNPAYGWDYWPLGLPFAPKDWRVVRYVESEALTLFVSVGPGFNVYYHGRFGMFKLGWKAWNYWNDATWKSDPFGPAWRVPLAFSISPFKRKG
;
A
#
# COMPACT_ATOMS: atom_id res chain seq x y z
N MET A 1 2.64 0.18 -27.34
CA MET A 1 2.44 -1.28 -27.21
C MET A 1 2.87 -1.84 -25.83
N LYS A 2 2.76 -1.08 -24.72
CA LYS A 2 3.15 -1.53 -23.36
C LYS A 2 1.98 -1.88 -22.42
N ILE A 3 0.76 -1.44 -22.76
CA ILE A 3 -0.45 -1.54 -21.92
C ILE A 3 -0.88 -2.99 -21.66
N VAL A 4 -0.76 -3.87 -22.66
CA VAL A 4 -1.26 -5.25 -22.56
C VAL A 4 -0.34 -6.13 -21.71
N GLY A 5 0.97 -5.87 -21.73
CA GLY A 5 1.95 -6.71 -21.04
C GLY A 5 1.74 -6.76 -19.53
N SER A 6 1.63 -5.61 -18.86
CA SER A 6 1.49 -5.57 -17.40
C SER A 6 0.15 -6.14 -16.92
N ILE A 7 -0.94 -5.91 -17.66
CA ILE A 7 -2.26 -6.46 -17.31
C ILE A 7 -2.23 -8.00 -17.38
N LEU A 8 -1.66 -8.58 -18.44
CA LEU A 8 -1.51 -10.03 -18.57
C LEU A 8 -0.57 -10.63 -17.52
N MET A 9 0.46 -9.89 -17.12
CA MET A 9 1.41 -10.31 -16.07
C MET A 9 0.92 -10.05 -14.65
N TYR A 10 -0.23 -9.42 -14.46
CA TYR A 10 -0.74 -9.08 -13.12
C TYR A 10 -0.82 -10.30 -12.18
N PRO A 11 -1.33 -11.48 -12.58
CA PRO A 11 -1.33 -12.66 -11.70
C PRO A 11 0.08 -13.05 -11.23
N ALA A 12 1.09 -12.97 -12.11
CA ALA A 12 2.47 -13.26 -11.74
C ALA A 12 3.03 -12.22 -10.75
N TYR A 13 2.71 -10.94 -10.94
CA TYR A 13 3.09 -9.89 -9.97
C TYR A 13 2.41 -10.08 -8.62
N VAL A 14 1.13 -10.49 -8.59
CA VAL A 14 0.42 -10.81 -7.35
C VAL A 14 1.11 -11.97 -6.63
N LEU A 15 1.48 -13.05 -7.33
CA LEU A 15 2.20 -14.17 -6.73
C LEU A 15 3.55 -13.74 -6.17
N ALA A 16 4.30 -12.90 -6.90
CA ALA A 16 5.57 -12.35 -6.41
C ALA A 16 5.39 -11.46 -5.16
N SER A 17 4.35 -10.63 -5.14
CA SER A 17 3.99 -9.78 -3.99
C SER A 17 3.58 -10.60 -2.77
N LEU A 18 2.75 -11.63 -2.97
CA LEU A 18 2.34 -12.54 -1.90
C LEU A 18 3.52 -13.33 -1.34
N ALA A 19 4.44 -13.79 -2.20
CA ALA A 19 5.67 -14.45 -1.76
C ALA A 19 6.55 -13.51 -0.92
N ALA A 20 6.74 -12.26 -1.36
CA ALA A 20 7.47 -11.25 -0.59
C ALA A 20 6.78 -10.91 0.74
N THR A 21 5.45 -10.85 0.75
CA THR A 21 4.63 -10.64 1.96
C THR A 21 4.82 -11.78 2.95
N VAL A 22 4.70 -13.04 2.50
CA VAL A 22 4.91 -14.22 3.36
C VAL A 22 6.34 -14.23 3.91
N PHE A 23 7.33 -13.97 3.06
CA PHE A 23 8.72 -13.87 3.48
C PHE A 23 8.92 -12.78 4.54
N ALA A 24 8.37 -11.57 4.34
CA ALA A 24 8.44 -10.49 5.32
C ALA A 24 7.81 -10.89 6.66
N CYS A 25 6.60 -11.44 6.62
CA CYS A 25 5.85 -11.85 7.80
C CYS A 25 6.55 -12.95 8.62
N VAL A 26 7.20 -13.91 7.97
CA VAL A 26 7.85 -15.06 8.62
C VAL A 26 9.29 -14.75 9.00
N ALA A 27 10.03 -14.08 8.13
CA ALA A 27 11.48 -13.98 8.26
C ALA A 27 11.98 -12.63 8.76
N ILE A 28 11.18 -11.56 8.75
CA ILE A 28 11.70 -10.18 8.89
C ILE A 28 10.99 -9.38 9.98
N ASN A 29 9.65 -9.39 10.00
CA ASN A 29 8.84 -8.48 10.81
C ASN A 29 9.15 -8.54 12.32
N TRP A 30 9.62 -9.69 12.81
CA TRP A 30 9.87 -9.92 14.24
C TRP A 30 11.26 -9.49 14.72
N TRP A 31 12.20 -9.13 13.85
CA TRP A 31 13.51 -8.59 14.27
C TRP A 31 13.88 -7.26 13.62
N ALA A 32 13.37 -6.95 12.42
CA ALA A 32 13.70 -5.70 11.73
C ALA A 32 13.51 -4.44 12.57
N PRO A 33 12.46 -4.32 13.43
CA PRO A 33 12.29 -3.15 14.28
C PRO A 33 13.42 -2.89 15.30
N LEU A 34 14.28 -3.88 15.58
CA LEU A 34 15.47 -3.69 16.42
C LEU A 34 16.51 -2.78 15.74
N LEU A 35 16.46 -2.66 14.41
CA LEU A 35 17.39 -1.85 13.63
C LEU A 35 16.85 -0.44 13.34
N CYS A 36 15.68 -0.09 13.88
CA CYS A 36 15.10 1.22 13.66
C CYS A 36 15.95 2.33 14.30
N ASP A 37 16.03 3.46 13.60
CA ASP A 37 16.54 4.70 14.17
C ASP A 37 15.59 5.31 15.22
N GLU A 38 16.00 6.44 15.80
CA GLU A 38 15.23 7.18 16.81
C GLU A 38 13.90 7.70 16.27
N GLN A 39 13.83 7.95 14.95
CA GLN A 39 12.64 8.43 14.26
C GLN A 39 11.68 7.27 13.91
N GLY A 40 12.13 6.03 14.02
CA GLY A 40 11.35 4.82 13.73
C GLY A 40 11.47 4.33 12.29
N ASN A 41 12.51 4.73 11.55
CA ASN A 41 12.79 4.22 10.21
C ASN A 41 13.76 3.05 10.25
N LEU A 42 13.56 2.10 9.35
CA LEU A 42 14.50 1.03 9.06
C LEU A 42 15.72 1.57 8.29
N PRO A 43 16.89 0.93 8.39
CA PRO A 43 18.04 1.28 7.58
C PRO A 43 17.72 1.13 6.09
N ARG A 44 18.36 1.93 5.23
CA ARG A 44 18.02 2.02 3.79
C ARG A 44 17.93 0.68 3.05
N TRP A 45 18.78 -0.29 3.40
CA TRP A 45 18.77 -1.61 2.78
C TRP A 45 17.54 -2.47 3.16
N LEU A 46 16.83 -2.12 4.24
CA LEU A 46 15.50 -2.63 4.61
C LEU A 46 14.37 -1.68 4.19
N GLY A 47 14.66 -0.57 3.52
CA GLY A 47 13.66 0.42 3.10
C GLY A 47 12.59 -0.13 2.15
N TRP A 48 12.85 -1.28 1.52
CA TRP A 48 11.86 -1.99 0.71
C TRP A 48 10.76 -2.69 1.53
N PHE A 49 10.93 -2.86 2.85
CA PHE A 49 9.88 -3.35 3.75
C PHE A 49 8.99 -2.23 4.26
N GLN A 50 9.57 -1.08 4.54
CA GLN A 50 8.89 0.03 5.16
C GLN A 50 8.01 0.78 4.14
N THR A 51 6.89 1.28 4.63
CA THR A 51 6.08 2.29 3.93
C THR A 51 6.88 3.57 3.71
N PHE A 52 6.92 4.08 2.48
CA PHE A 52 7.69 5.32 2.20
C PHE A 52 7.07 6.58 2.80
N ASP A 53 5.79 6.53 3.17
CA ASP A 53 4.97 7.62 3.67
C ASP A 53 4.80 7.61 5.19
N ALA A 54 5.35 6.59 5.89
CA ALA A 54 5.22 6.45 7.33
C ALA A 54 6.40 5.71 7.97
N THR A 55 6.81 6.17 9.16
CA THR A 55 7.74 5.45 10.04
C THR A 55 7.05 4.25 10.69
N LEU A 56 7.80 3.34 11.30
CA LEU A 56 7.19 2.24 12.06
C LEU A 56 6.52 2.71 13.36
N ASP A 57 6.80 3.95 13.79
CA ASP A 57 6.14 4.58 14.93
C ASP A 57 4.80 5.22 14.57
N ALA A 58 4.48 5.35 13.27
CA ALA A 58 3.20 5.89 12.79
C ALA A 58 2.00 5.16 13.40
N GLY A 59 2.13 3.85 13.66
CA GLY A 59 1.07 3.06 14.29
C GLY A 59 0.52 3.69 15.57
N TRP A 60 1.39 4.03 16.51
CA TRP A 60 0.99 4.59 17.80
C TRP A 60 1.02 6.12 17.84
N ARG A 61 1.79 6.78 16.97
CA ARG A 61 1.82 8.25 16.87
C ARG A 61 0.60 8.82 16.17
N ASP A 62 0.10 8.13 15.14
CA ASP A 62 -0.96 8.64 14.26
C ASP A 62 -2.33 8.05 14.61
N GLY A 63 -2.45 7.37 15.75
CA GLY A 63 -3.72 6.87 16.30
C GLY A 63 -4.27 5.61 15.63
N TYR A 64 -3.44 4.83 14.91
CA TYR A 64 -3.87 3.52 14.38
C TYR A 64 -3.95 2.44 15.46
N ILE A 65 -3.17 2.58 16.53
CA ILE A 65 -3.24 1.82 17.77
C ILE A 65 -3.12 2.79 18.95
N ASP A 66 -3.44 2.32 20.16
CA ASP A 66 -3.38 3.11 21.37
C ASP A 66 -1.97 3.70 21.62
N GLY A 67 -1.90 4.99 21.92
CA GLY A 67 -0.64 5.72 22.10
C GLY A 67 0.24 5.16 23.23
N ALA A 68 -0.33 4.48 24.23
CA ALA A 68 0.43 3.83 25.30
C ALA A 68 1.32 2.69 24.79
N TRP A 69 1.16 2.24 23.54
CA TRP A 69 2.10 1.32 22.90
C TRP A 69 3.46 1.96 22.63
N GLY A 70 3.58 3.29 22.56
CA GLY A 70 4.86 3.99 22.43
C GLY A 70 5.63 4.21 23.74
N SER A 71 4.99 3.91 24.89
CA SER A 71 5.43 4.37 26.23
C SER A 71 6.68 3.68 26.78
N THR A 72 6.97 2.46 26.36
CA THR A 72 8.16 1.71 26.81
C THR A 72 8.89 1.10 25.62
N PRO A 73 10.20 0.80 25.72
CA PRO A 73 10.95 0.19 24.62
C PRO A 73 10.32 -1.12 24.11
N VAL A 74 9.85 -1.98 25.01
CA VAL A 74 9.22 -3.27 24.67
C VAL A 74 7.88 -3.06 23.96
N ARG A 75 7.04 -2.15 24.46
CA ARG A 75 5.75 -1.85 23.81
C ARG A 75 5.97 -1.20 22.44
N ARG A 76 6.95 -0.30 22.33
CA ARG A 76 7.29 0.36 21.07
C ARG A 76 7.78 -0.65 20.05
N PHE A 77 8.63 -1.59 20.47
CA PHE A 77 9.04 -2.70 19.63
C PHE A 77 7.82 -3.51 19.13
N ALA A 78 6.93 -3.93 20.03
CA ALA A 78 5.71 -4.65 19.65
C ALA A 78 4.80 -3.84 18.70
N ALA A 79 4.69 -2.53 18.91
CA ALA A 79 3.96 -1.61 18.03
C ALA A 79 4.54 -1.57 16.61
N ARG A 80 5.87 -1.48 16.50
CA ARG A 80 6.58 -1.48 15.22
C ARG A 80 6.46 -2.83 14.49
N VAL A 81 6.54 -3.95 15.23
CA VAL A 81 6.26 -5.29 14.69
C VAL A 81 4.83 -5.36 14.13
N TYR A 82 3.84 -4.93 14.92
CA TYR A 82 2.44 -4.88 14.49
C TYR A 82 2.25 -4.01 13.24
N TRP A 83 2.92 -2.85 13.18
CA TRP A 83 2.89 -1.96 12.02
C TRP A 83 3.39 -2.64 10.75
N LEU A 84 4.51 -3.37 10.83
CA LEU A 84 5.03 -4.13 9.70
C LEU A 84 4.09 -5.24 9.25
N TYR A 85 3.35 -5.89 10.15
CA TYR A 85 2.33 -6.87 9.77
C TYR A 85 1.12 -6.27 9.05
N ARG A 86 0.86 -4.97 9.22
CA ARG A 86 -0.24 -4.30 8.51
C ARG A 86 0.08 -4.05 7.04
N ASN A 87 1.33 -3.73 6.72
CA ASN A 87 1.79 -3.44 5.37
C ASN A 87 3.13 -4.13 5.08
N PRO A 88 3.19 -5.47 5.13
CA PRO A 88 4.43 -6.21 4.91
C PRO A 88 4.93 -5.98 3.48
N ALA A 89 6.23 -5.76 3.31
CA ALA A 89 6.87 -5.59 2.01
C ALA A 89 6.29 -4.44 1.15
N TYR A 90 5.79 -3.35 1.76
CA TYR A 90 5.14 -2.28 1.01
C TYR A 90 6.05 -1.63 -0.07
N GLY A 91 7.33 -1.43 0.26
CA GLY A 91 8.30 -0.92 -0.70
C GLY A 91 8.57 -1.87 -1.87
N TRP A 92 8.39 -3.19 -1.70
CA TRP A 92 8.48 -4.18 -2.77
C TRP A 92 7.38 -3.98 -3.82
N ASP A 93 6.16 -3.73 -3.37
CA ASP A 93 5.02 -3.45 -4.25
C ASP A 93 5.17 -2.12 -5.00
N TYR A 94 5.94 -1.18 -4.44
CA TYR A 94 6.14 0.16 -5.01
C TYR A 94 7.33 0.23 -5.98
N TRP A 95 8.47 -0.37 -5.63
CA TRP A 95 9.73 -0.24 -6.38
C TRP A 95 9.86 -1.32 -7.47
N PRO A 96 10.05 -2.63 -7.14
CA PRO A 96 10.05 -3.70 -8.15
C PRO A 96 8.77 -3.82 -8.96
N LEU A 97 7.61 -3.86 -8.30
CA LEU A 97 6.34 -4.24 -8.94
C LEU A 97 5.46 -3.03 -9.33
N GLY A 98 5.83 -1.83 -8.90
CA GLY A 98 5.10 -0.62 -9.24
C GLY A 98 5.30 -0.22 -10.70
N LEU A 99 4.30 0.46 -11.26
CA LEU A 99 4.36 1.01 -12.61
C LEU A 99 4.64 2.52 -12.57
N PRO A 100 5.33 3.08 -13.56
CA PRO A 100 5.38 4.52 -13.75
C PRO A 100 3.97 5.11 -13.88
N PHE A 101 3.76 6.29 -13.29
CA PHE A 101 2.50 7.00 -13.39
C PHE A 101 2.69 8.30 -14.17
N ALA A 102 1.99 8.41 -15.29
CA ALA A 102 1.84 9.66 -16.02
C ALA A 102 0.33 9.89 -16.20
N PRO A 103 -0.26 10.98 -15.68
CA PRO A 103 -1.70 11.22 -15.72
C PRO A 103 -2.35 11.02 -17.10
N LYS A 104 -1.66 11.45 -18.17
CA LYS A 104 -2.12 11.32 -19.56
C LYS A 104 -2.28 9.88 -20.05
N ASP A 105 -1.58 8.92 -19.42
CA ASP A 105 -1.61 7.52 -19.80
C ASP A 105 -2.70 6.74 -19.05
N TRP A 106 -3.37 7.37 -18.07
CA TRP A 106 -4.42 6.77 -17.25
C TRP A 106 -5.77 7.42 -17.52
N ARG A 107 -6.79 6.58 -17.67
CA ARG A 107 -8.19 6.99 -17.82
C ARG A 107 -9.02 6.44 -16.70
N VAL A 108 -9.71 7.31 -15.96
CA VAL A 108 -10.76 6.89 -15.03
C VAL A 108 -11.97 6.43 -15.84
N VAL A 109 -12.39 5.19 -15.63
CA VAL A 109 -13.54 4.57 -16.29
C VAL A 109 -14.79 4.78 -15.45
N ARG A 110 -14.67 4.68 -14.12
CA ARG A 110 -15.76 4.89 -13.19
C ARG A 110 -15.23 5.44 -11.87
N TYR A 111 -15.91 6.45 -11.37
CA TYR A 111 -15.73 6.94 -10.01
C TYR A 111 -17.09 7.13 -9.34
N VAL A 112 -17.25 6.60 -8.14
CA VAL A 112 -18.41 6.78 -7.27
C VAL A 112 -17.89 6.93 -5.85
N GLU A 113 -18.29 8.01 -5.18
CA GLU A 113 -18.05 8.22 -3.76
C GLU A 113 -19.36 8.63 -3.11
N SER A 114 -19.83 7.80 -2.20
CA SER A 114 -21.00 8.02 -1.35
C SER A 114 -20.80 7.35 -0.01
N GLU A 115 -21.66 7.62 0.97
CA GLU A 115 -21.60 6.98 2.29
C GLU A 115 -21.58 5.45 2.19
N ALA A 116 -22.36 4.87 1.27
CA ALA A 116 -22.50 3.42 1.11
C ALA A 116 -21.45 2.77 0.17
N LEU A 117 -20.77 3.55 -0.68
CA LEU A 117 -19.89 3.01 -1.71
C LEU A 117 -18.74 3.95 -2.06
N THR A 118 -17.51 3.44 -2.00
CA THR A 118 -16.41 3.94 -2.84
C THR A 118 -16.16 2.94 -3.97
N LEU A 119 -16.21 3.41 -5.20
CA LEU A 119 -15.80 2.66 -6.38
C LEU A 119 -14.90 3.54 -7.23
N PHE A 120 -13.68 3.08 -7.48
CA PHE A 120 -12.76 3.70 -8.41
C PHE A 120 -12.24 2.63 -9.38
N VAL A 121 -12.43 2.87 -10.68
CA VAL A 121 -11.95 2.00 -11.75
C VAL A 121 -11.21 2.84 -12.76
N SER A 122 -9.96 2.49 -13.05
CA SER A 122 -9.16 3.15 -14.08
C SER A 122 -8.33 2.15 -14.89
N VAL A 123 -7.98 2.54 -16.11
CA VAL A 123 -7.11 1.77 -17.01
C VAL A 123 -6.00 2.66 -17.56
N GLY A 124 -4.83 2.09 -17.78
CA GLY A 124 -3.65 2.76 -18.30
C GLY A 124 -2.56 1.74 -18.63
N PRO A 125 -1.28 1.98 -18.30
CA PRO A 125 -0.23 0.96 -18.32
C PRO A 125 -0.57 -0.29 -17.50
N GLY A 126 -1.46 -0.19 -16.52
CA GLY A 126 -2.08 -1.30 -15.82
C GLY A 126 -3.59 -1.06 -15.65
N PHE A 127 -4.17 -1.64 -14.62
CA PHE A 127 -5.56 -1.33 -14.22
C PHE A 127 -5.61 -0.99 -12.74
N ASN A 128 -6.72 -0.37 -12.32
CA ASN A 128 -7.05 -0.20 -10.93
C ASN A 128 -8.52 -0.53 -10.70
N VAL A 129 -8.78 -1.32 -9.67
CA VAL A 129 -10.12 -1.49 -9.09
C VAL A 129 -10.00 -1.30 -7.59
N TYR A 130 -10.60 -0.22 -7.08
CA TYR A 130 -10.84 -0.02 -5.67
C TYR A 130 -12.34 -0.03 -5.41
N TYR A 131 -12.78 -0.95 -4.57
CA TYR A 131 -14.15 -1.07 -4.10
C TYR A 131 -14.16 -1.06 -2.57
N HIS A 132 -15.06 -0.31 -1.98
CA HIS A 132 -15.40 -0.39 -0.57
C HIS A 132 -16.89 -0.14 -0.39
N GLY A 133 -17.65 -1.15 0.02
CA GLY A 133 -19.10 -1.05 0.14
C GLY A 133 -19.71 -2.27 0.83
N ARG A 134 -20.96 -2.60 0.48
CA ARG A 134 -21.73 -3.67 1.14
C ARG A 134 -21.05 -5.05 1.15
N PHE A 135 -20.21 -5.33 0.15
CA PHE A 135 -19.52 -6.62 0.00
C PHE A 135 -18.10 -6.63 0.55
N GLY A 136 -17.72 -5.60 1.31
CA GLY A 136 -16.39 -5.48 1.87
C GLY A 136 -15.51 -4.50 1.10
N MET A 137 -14.20 -4.74 1.14
CA MET A 137 -13.18 -3.92 0.48
C MET A 137 -12.32 -4.78 -0.45
N PHE A 138 -12.18 -4.33 -1.70
CA PHE A 138 -11.32 -4.96 -2.70
C PHE A 138 -10.38 -3.91 -3.30
N LYS A 139 -9.09 -4.23 -3.38
CA LYS A 139 -8.06 -3.41 -4.02
C LYS A 139 -7.28 -4.31 -4.97
N LEU A 140 -7.43 -4.07 -6.27
CA LEU A 140 -6.81 -4.87 -7.32
C LEU A 140 -6.10 -3.96 -8.33
N GLY A 141 -5.03 -4.46 -8.93
CA GLY A 141 -4.24 -3.76 -9.94
C GLY A 141 -3.13 -2.91 -9.33
N TRP A 142 -3.00 -1.66 -9.76
CA TRP A 142 -2.01 -0.71 -9.24
C TRP A 142 -2.71 0.53 -8.70
N LYS A 143 -2.30 1.05 -7.53
CA LYS A 143 -3.01 2.06 -6.71
C LYS A 143 -3.13 3.47 -7.34
N ALA A 144 -3.65 3.55 -8.56
CA ALA A 144 -3.91 4.82 -9.26
C ALA A 144 -4.92 5.71 -8.52
N TRP A 145 -5.83 5.13 -7.72
CA TRP A 145 -6.76 5.92 -6.90
C TRP A 145 -6.04 6.90 -5.94
N ASN A 146 -4.80 6.60 -5.52
CA ASN A 146 -4.03 7.51 -4.66
C ASN A 146 -3.66 8.84 -5.36
N TYR A 147 -3.72 8.85 -6.69
CA TYR A 147 -3.48 10.02 -7.53
C TYR A 147 -4.78 10.72 -7.94
N TRP A 148 -5.95 10.29 -7.49
CA TRP A 148 -7.22 10.94 -7.83
C TRP A 148 -7.66 11.89 -6.71
N ASN A 149 -8.21 13.05 -7.07
CA ASN A 149 -8.76 14.05 -6.14
C ASN A 149 -10.25 14.33 -6.41
N ASP A 150 -11.00 13.28 -6.74
CA ASP A 150 -12.45 13.29 -7.03
C ASP A 150 -12.84 13.85 -8.40
N ALA A 151 -12.03 14.73 -8.98
CA ALA A 151 -12.30 15.32 -10.30
C ALA A 151 -11.15 15.16 -11.31
N THR A 152 -9.90 15.10 -10.83
CA THR A 152 -8.70 15.14 -11.67
C THR A 152 -7.58 14.28 -11.09
N TRP A 153 -6.54 14.04 -11.90
CA TRP A 153 -5.29 13.48 -11.40
C TRP A 153 -4.50 14.56 -10.63
N LYS A 154 -3.92 14.19 -9.49
CA LYS A 154 -3.06 15.06 -8.65
C LYS A 154 -1.83 15.54 -9.43
N SER A 155 -1.36 16.73 -9.08
CA SER A 155 -0.13 17.36 -9.58
C SER A 155 1.14 16.83 -8.95
N ASP A 156 1.03 16.14 -7.81
CA ASP A 156 2.14 15.71 -6.99
C ASP A 156 2.19 14.18 -6.87
N PRO A 157 3.40 13.59 -6.75
CA PRO A 157 3.54 12.16 -6.62
C PRO A 157 2.96 11.66 -5.29
N PHE A 158 2.33 10.48 -5.30
CA PHE A 158 1.86 9.83 -4.07
C PHE A 158 3.01 9.42 -3.15
N GLY A 159 4.19 9.14 -3.71
CA GLY A 159 5.35 8.68 -2.96
C GLY A 159 6.63 9.35 -3.43
N PRO A 160 7.80 8.77 -3.15
CA PRO A 160 9.10 9.35 -3.51
C PRO A 160 9.32 9.48 -5.03
N ALA A 161 8.47 8.86 -5.86
CA ALA A 161 8.52 8.94 -7.31
C ALA A 161 7.10 8.91 -7.92
N TRP A 162 7.03 9.25 -9.22
CA TRP A 162 5.84 9.08 -10.06
C TRP A 162 5.58 7.61 -10.38
N ARG A 163 5.13 6.87 -9.37
CA ARG A 163 4.87 5.44 -9.42
C ARG A 163 3.57 5.08 -8.71
N VAL A 164 2.88 4.07 -9.25
CA VAL A 164 1.72 3.44 -8.61
C VAL A 164 2.13 2.05 -8.11
N PRO A 165 2.02 1.77 -6.80
CA PRO A 165 2.34 0.45 -6.26
C PRO A 165 1.31 -0.59 -6.71
N LEU A 166 1.75 -1.85 -6.80
CA LEU A 166 0.84 -2.99 -6.95
C LEU A 166 -0.12 -3.06 -5.76
N ALA A 167 -1.30 -3.63 -5.97
CA ALA A 167 -2.30 -3.86 -4.96
C ALA A 167 -3.04 -5.16 -5.20
N PHE A 168 -3.06 -6.01 -4.17
CA PHE A 168 -3.95 -7.14 -4.07
C PHE A 168 -4.43 -7.26 -2.63
N SER A 169 -5.67 -6.84 -2.37
CA SER A 169 -6.30 -6.98 -1.06
C SER A 169 -7.77 -7.31 -1.22
N ILE A 170 -8.21 -8.31 -0.46
CA ILE A 170 -9.59 -8.77 -0.42
C ILE A 170 -10.00 -8.83 1.06
N SER A 171 -11.01 -8.05 1.44
CA SER A 171 -11.51 -7.96 2.82
C SER A 171 -13.04 -7.98 2.80
N PRO A 172 -13.67 -9.16 2.67
CA PRO A 172 -15.09 -9.31 2.36
C PRO A 172 -16.04 -8.78 3.45
N PHE A 173 -15.55 -8.58 4.67
CA PHE A 173 -16.37 -8.14 5.82
C PHE A 173 -16.09 -6.70 6.25
N LYS A 174 -15.13 -6.02 5.61
CA LYS A 174 -14.82 -4.62 5.90
C LYS A 174 -15.80 -3.72 5.14
N ARG A 175 -17.00 -3.58 5.70
CA ARG A 175 -18.08 -2.78 5.11
C ARG A 175 -17.82 -1.29 5.32
N LYS A 176 -18.20 -0.49 4.33
CA LYS A 176 -18.30 0.95 4.48
C LYS A 176 -19.51 1.25 5.37
N GLY A 177 -19.31 2.03 6.42
CA GLY A 177 -20.32 2.44 7.39
C GLY A 177 -20.47 3.94 7.38
#